data_AF-A0A1I6V9I4-F1
#
_entry.id   AF-A0A1I6V9I4-F1
#
_cell.length_a   1.000
_cell.length_b   1.000
_cell.length_c   1.000
_cell.angle_alpha   90.00
_cell.angle_beta   90.00
_cell.angle_gamma   90.00
#
_symmetry.space_group_name_H-M   'P 1'
#
loop_
_entity.id
_entity.type
_entity.pdbx_description
1 polymer ?
#
loop_
_entity_poly.entity_id
_entity_poly.type
_entity_poly.pdbx_seq_one_letter_code
_entity_poly.pdbx_strand_id
1 'polypeptide(L)' 'MDDTRIIQVATLWFVVLIYIQTASGGGGAVNMAIGFIAILLMYILPLTLVIFVILQLIDR' A
#
# COMPACT_ATOMS: atom_id res chain seq x y z
N MET A 1 12.99 -3.79 15.28
CA MET A 1 13.17 -3.17 13.95
C MET A 1 12.05 -3.57 12.99
N ASP A 2 11.49 -4.78 13.13
CA ASP A 2 10.45 -5.30 12.22
C ASP A 2 9.07 -4.70 12.48
N ASP A 3 8.70 -4.42 13.74
CA ASP A 3 7.42 -3.76 14.05
C ASP A 3 7.31 -2.36 13.41
N THR A 4 8.41 -1.62 13.36
CA THR A 4 8.49 -0.32 12.68
C THR A 4 8.26 -0.45 11.18
N ARG A 5 8.76 -1.52 10.55
CA ARG A 5 8.54 -1.78 9.12
C ARG A 5 7.09 -2.15 8.82
N ILE A 6 6.48 -2.99 9.66
CA ILE A 6 5.05 -3.36 9.53
C ILE A 6 4.18 -2.09 9.62
N ILE A 7 4.42 -1.23 10.61
CA ILE A 7 3.69 0.04 10.76
C ILE A 7 3.89 0.94 9.53
N GLN A 8 5.11 1.03 8.99
CA GLN A 8 5.38 1.81 7.78
C GLN A 8 4.63 1.29 6.56
N VAL A 9 4.65 -0.02 6.31
CA VAL A 9 3.94 -0.61 5.17
C VAL A 9 2.43 -0.44 5.32
N ALA A 10 1.89 -0.57 6.54
CA ALA A 10 0.48 -0.28 6.85
C ALA A 10 0.13 1.18 6.59
N THR A 11 1.01 2.11 6.98
CA THR A 11 0.83 3.55 6.73
C THR A 11 0.87 3.85 5.24
N LEU A 12 1.81 3.28 4.49
CA LEU A 12 1.88 3.42 3.03
C LEU A 12 0.62 2.88 2.36
N TRP A 13 0.13 1.72 2.79
CA TRP A 13 -1.10 1.16 2.27
C TRP A 13 -2.29 2.08 2.52
N PHE A 14 -2.41 2.61 3.74
CA PHE A 14 -3.43 3.60 4.08
C PHE A 14 -3.35 4.85 3.19
N VAL A 15 -2.16 5.41 2.99
CA VAL A 15 -1.96 6.59 2.12
C VAL A 15 -2.39 6.30 0.67
N VAL A 16 -2.07 5.12 0.13
CA VAL A 16 -2.52 4.70 -1.21
C VAL A 16 -4.04 4.62 -1.29
N LEU A 17 -4.70 4.06 -0.27
CA LEU A 17 -6.17 4.00 -0.22
C LEU A 17 -6.81 5.39 -0.18
N ILE A 18 -6.23 6.33 0.57
CA ILE A 18 -6.69 7.72 0.61
C ILE A 18 -6.49 8.38 -0.76
N TYR A 19 -5.34 8.17 -1.40
CA TYR A 19 -5.09 8.69 -2.74
C TYR A 19 -6.15 8.20 -3.74
N ILE A 20 -6.44 6.89 -3.78
CA ILE A 20 -7.46 6.34 -4.69
C ILE A 20 -8.85 6.94 -4.44
N GLN A 21 -9.23 7.14 -3.17
CA GLN A 21 -10.54 7.68 -2.80
C GLN A 21 -10.69 9.18 -3.08
N THR A 22 -9.59 9.93 -3.02
CA THR A 22 -9.60 11.40 -3.15
C THR A 22 -9.18 11.90 -4.53
N ALA A 23 -8.48 11.08 -5.31
CA ALA A 23 -8.04 11.41 -6.67
C ALA A 23 -9.17 11.35 -7.72
N SER A 24 -10.42 11.58 -7.31
CA SER A 24 -11.59 11.58 -8.19
C SER A 24 -11.46 12.69 -9.25
N GLY A 25 -11.04 12.33 -10.46
CA GLY A 25 -11.29 13.12 -11.67
C GLY A 25 -10.13 13.94 -12.24
N GLY A 26 -8.88 13.70 -11.85
CA GLY A 26 -7.74 14.41 -12.44
C GLY A 26 -7.47 14.00 -13.89
N GLY A 27 -7.93 14.78 -14.87
CA GLY A 27 -7.64 14.55 -16.29
C GLY A 27 -6.15 14.73 -16.64
N GLY A 28 -5.57 13.76 -17.35
CA GLY A 28 -4.19 13.82 -17.85
C GLY A 28 -3.46 12.47 -17.82
N ALA A 29 -2.53 12.26 -18.75
CA ALA A 29 -1.78 11.00 -18.87
C ALA A 29 -0.98 10.64 -17.61
N VAL A 30 -0.41 11.63 -16.93
CA VAL A 30 0.35 11.45 -15.69
C VAL A 30 -0.56 10.94 -14.56
N ASN A 31 -1.75 11.53 -14.40
CA ASN A 31 -2.70 11.10 -13.37
C ASN A 31 -3.22 9.68 -13.64
N MET A 32 -3.42 9.30 -14.90
CA MET A 32 -3.76 7.92 -15.26
C MET A 32 -2.64 6.94 -14.90
N ALA A 33 -1.38 7.27 -15.17
CA ALA A 33 -0.24 6.42 -14.83
C ALA A 33 -0.09 6.26 -13.30
N ILE A 34 -0.22 7.35 -12.54
CA ILE A 34 -0.15 7.30 -11.07
C ILE A 34 -1.34 6.51 -10.51
N GLY A 35 -2.55 6.71 -11.05
CA GLY A 35 -3.74 5.95 -10.67
C GLY A 35 -3.56 4.45 -10.90
N PHE A 36 -2.99 4.05 -12.04
CA PHE A 36 -2.68 2.65 -12.31
C PHE A 36 -1.69 2.05 -11.31
N ILE A 37 -0.60 2.77 -10.99
CA ILE A 37 0.37 2.35 -9.99
C ILE A 37 -0.28 2.24 -8.60
N ALA A 38 -1.14 3.21 -8.24
CA ALA A 38 -1.85 3.18 -6.97
C ALA A 38 -2.74 1.94 -6.83
N ILE A 39 -3.45 1.55 -7.90
CA ILE A 39 -4.25 0.32 -7.92
C ILE A 39 -3.36 -0.92 -7.71
N LEU A 40 -2.17 -0.99 -8.33
CA LEU A 40 -1.25 -2.10 -8.07
C LEU A 40 -0.79 -2.13 -6.61
N LEU A 41 -0.41 -0.98 -6.06
CA LEU A 41 0.04 -0.86 -4.66
C LEU A 41 -1.06 -1.21 -3.66
N MET A 42 -2.33 -0.94 -3.98
CA MET A 42 -3.48 -1.32 -3.15
C MET A 42 -3.51 -2.82 -2.87
N TYR A 43 -3.02 -3.68 -3.79
CA TYR A 43 -2.97 -5.13 -3.61
C TYR A 43 -1.59 -5.63 -3.14
N ILE A 44 -0.50 -5.01 -3.59
CA ILE A 44 0.86 -5.44 -3.24
C ILE A 44 1.16 -5.18 -1.76
N LEU A 45 0.83 -4.00 -1.25
CA LEU A 45 1.14 -3.61 0.13
C LEU A 45 0.42 -4.44 1.22
N PRO A 46 -0.88 -4.78 1.12
CA PRO A 46 -1.50 -5.67 2.10
C PRO A 46 -0.96 -7.11 2.00
N LEU A 47 -0.58 -7.57 0.80
CA LEU A 47 0.06 -8.87 0.65
C LEU A 47 1.41 -8.92 1.38
N THR A 48 2.24 -7.88 1.24
CA THR A 48 3.52 -7.81 1.97
C THR A 48 3.33 -7.71 3.47
N LEU A 49 2.30 -7.00 3.95
CA LEU A 49 1.93 -6.99 5.37
C LEU A 49 1.57 -8.38 5.88
N VAL A 50 0.72 -9.10 5.16
CA VAL A 50 0.33 -10.47 5.53
C VAL A 50 1.56 -11.38 5.60
N ILE A 51 2.45 -11.31 4.61
CA ILE A 51 3.70 -12.09 4.61
C ILE A 51 4.56 -11.75 5.82
N PHE A 52 4.77 -10.46 6.13
CA PHE A 52 5.59 -10.07 7.28
C PHE A 52 4.98 -10.52 8.61
N VAL A 53 3.67 -10.38 8.78
CA VAL A 53 2.99 -10.83 9.99
C VAL A 53 3.09 -12.34 10.14
N ILE A 54 2.89 -13.11 9.06
CA ILE A 54 3.00 -14.57 9.10
C ILE A 54 4.43 -15.00 9.45
N LEU A 55 5.45 -14.41 8.83
CA LEU A 55 6.85 -14.71 9.15
C LEU A 55 7.17 -14.39 10.61
N GLN A 56 6.72 -13.23 11.11
CA GLN A 56 6.92 -12.86 12.51
C GLN A 56 6.20 -13.80 13.49
N LEU A 57 5.06 -14.37 13.10
CA LEU A 57 4.34 -15.37 13.90
C LEU A 57 5.02 -16.74 13.88
N ILE A 58 5.67 -17.12 12.77
CA ILE A 58 6.42 -18.37 12.66
C ILE A 58 7.74 -18.29 13.43
N ASP A 59 8.40 -17.14 13.41
CA ASP A 59 9.68 -16.93 14.09
C ASP A 59 9.54 -16.72 15.62
N ARG A 60 8.30 -16.68 16.15
CA ARG A 60 7.99 -16.58 17.59
C ARG A 60 7.73 -17.95 18.22
#